data_AF-A0A7R7YGQ9-F1
#
_entry.id   AF-A0A7R7YGQ9-F1
#
_cell.length_a   1.000
_cell.length_b   1.000
_cell.length_c   1.000
_cell.angle_alpha   90.00
_cell.angle_beta   90.00
_cell.angle_gamma   90.00
#
_symmetry.space_group_name_H-M   'P 1'
#
loop_
_entity.id
_entity.type
_entity.pdbx_description
1 polymer ?
#
loop_
_entity_poly.entity_id
_entity_poly.type
_entity_poly.pdbx_seq_one_letter_code
_entity_poly.pdbx_strand_id
1 'polypeptide(L)'
;MAAIDYREYEKMSPFEIKDGLLKLAKQSAQKSAHALLNAGRGNPNWVATAPREGFFLFGQFALTECRRSMDDPKAGLAGMPQMRGIAGRLEAWLEKHADMPGASFLSHMVQHGVTVLGFDADAFVFELTDSIIGDNYPVPDRMLVHAEQVAHRYLMWALCGDKPPAGKFDLYAVEGGTAAMCYIFKSLMANRILKKGDTIAIGTPIFTPYIEIAELEDYAFHAVHIKATQEHRFQYSDEEIQKLEDPKIKAFFVVNPGNPTSMAIDATTLDKLVNFVKTKRPDLILLTDDVYGTFVNGFRSLMAELPHNTIGVYSYSKYFGCTGWRLGVIALHEDNILDKLIGKLPAKELTALDHRYSSITLEPRKLKMIDRIVADSRDVALNHTAGLSLPQQVMMTMFSMSELMDSEKIYQKACMEICNRRVDSLLEGLPLDLQPNPSFAGYYGTIDFEFWLRRYVGEDMVAWLKENVHPLDLVYRLAEDHSIVLLNGGGFEAPNWSVRVSFANLADDVYDDIGRAVRAVGRGYVDRFEAQTQKTVPLVKPAAKSAAKSAVKAAAKSEAKATAKSEVKSEAKPAAKAEAKPAAKLEVKRDKKGKKK
;
A
#
# COMPACT_ATOMS: atom_id res chain seq x y z
N MET A 1 44.00 1.35 -2.45
CA MET A 1 42.93 2.11 -3.14
C MET A 1 42.86 3.47 -2.49
N ALA A 2 42.62 4.55 -3.25
CA ALA A 2 42.47 5.89 -2.67
C ALA A 2 41.34 5.86 -1.63
N ALA A 3 41.56 6.45 -0.46
CA ALA A 3 40.52 6.55 0.56
C ALA A 3 39.35 7.36 -0.02
N ILE A 4 38.17 6.74 -0.09
CA ILE A 4 36.96 7.43 -0.51
C ILE A 4 36.61 8.42 0.61
N ASP A 5 36.56 9.73 0.30
CA ASP A 5 36.04 10.71 1.24
C ASP A 5 34.50 10.63 1.23
N TYR A 6 33.95 9.95 2.23
CA TYR A 6 32.51 9.75 2.33
C TYR A 6 31.72 11.05 2.56
N ARG A 7 32.39 12.14 2.99
CA ARG A 7 31.74 13.43 3.28
C ARG A 7 31.15 14.11 2.04
N GLU A 8 31.72 13.83 0.87
CA GLU A 8 31.20 14.38 -0.40
C GLU A 8 29.82 13.80 -0.76
N TYR A 9 29.44 12.66 -0.20
CA TYR A 9 28.20 11.93 -0.52
C TYR A 9 27.08 12.14 0.51
N GLU A 10 27.34 12.84 1.63
CA GLU A 10 26.37 13.04 2.73
C GLU A 10 25.09 13.76 2.29
N LYS A 11 25.18 14.62 1.26
CA LYS A 11 24.05 15.41 0.75
C LYS A 11 23.29 14.74 -0.39
N MET A 12 23.75 13.59 -0.85
CA MET A 12 23.11 12.88 -1.97
C MET A 12 21.96 12.02 -1.46
N SER A 13 20.88 11.95 -2.25
CA SER A 13 19.78 11.03 -1.98
C SER A 13 20.32 9.59 -1.87
N PRO A 14 19.79 8.73 -0.96
CA PRO A 14 20.19 7.33 -0.86
C PRO A 14 20.08 6.57 -2.19
N PHE A 15 19.19 7.01 -3.07
CA PHE A 15 19.00 6.43 -4.40
C PHE A 15 20.13 6.74 -5.36
N GLU A 16 20.79 7.89 -5.24
CA GLU A 16 21.96 8.26 -6.03
C GLU A 16 23.24 7.59 -5.49
N ILE A 17 23.40 7.54 -4.15
CA ILE A 17 24.52 6.82 -3.50
C ILE A 17 24.56 5.35 -3.94
N LYS A 18 23.38 4.74 -4.08
CA LYS A 18 23.22 3.36 -4.52
C LYS A 18 23.85 3.06 -5.88
N ASP A 19 23.86 4.00 -6.82
CA ASP A 19 24.47 3.76 -8.13
C ASP A 19 26.00 3.68 -8.03
N GLY A 20 26.59 4.47 -7.12
CA GLY A 20 27.99 4.33 -6.71
C GLY A 20 28.28 2.97 -6.05
N LEU A 21 27.43 2.56 -5.08
CA LEU A 21 27.54 1.25 -4.44
C LEU A 21 27.41 0.09 -5.43
N LEU A 22 26.53 0.21 -6.41
CA LEU A 22 26.34 -0.79 -7.46
C LEU A 22 27.59 -0.94 -8.33
N LYS A 23 28.27 0.17 -8.65
CA LYS A 23 29.53 0.14 -9.39
C LYS A 23 30.61 -0.59 -8.59
N LEU A 24 30.75 -0.30 -7.30
CA LEU A 24 31.71 -0.96 -6.41
C LEU A 24 31.42 -2.46 -6.28
N ALA A 25 30.17 -2.82 -6.00
CA ALA A 25 29.77 -4.21 -5.85
C ALA A 25 29.96 -5.02 -7.15
N LYS A 26 29.72 -4.43 -8.32
CA LYS A 26 30.03 -5.06 -9.62
C LYS A 26 31.53 -5.32 -9.79
N GLN A 27 32.38 -4.37 -9.40
CA GLN A 27 33.83 -4.53 -9.48
C GLN A 27 34.34 -5.60 -8.51
N SER A 28 33.75 -5.68 -7.31
CA SER A 28 34.05 -6.73 -6.33
C SER A 28 33.62 -8.10 -6.84
N ALA A 29 32.40 -8.24 -7.38
CA ALA A 29 31.88 -9.49 -7.93
C ALA A 29 32.67 -9.99 -9.16
N GLN A 30 33.32 -9.10 -9.90
CA GLN A 30 34.21 -9.48 -11.01
C GLN A 30 35.58 -9.98 -10.53
N LYS A 31 36.04 -9.52 -9.36
CA LYS A 31 37.36 -9.86 -8.79
C LYS A 31 37.28 -11.03 -7.80
N SER A 32 36.13 -11.23 -7.19
CA SER A 32 35.82 -12.32 -6.26
C SER A 32 34.89 -13.33 -6.94
N ALA A 33 34.71 -14.50 -6.34
CA ALA A 33 33.69 -15.47 -6.80
C ALA A 33 32.29 -15.18 -6.23
N HIS A 34 32.06 -14.01 -5.62
CA HIS A 34 30.78 -13.66 -5.01
C HIS A 34 29.76 -13.19 -6.05
N ALA A 35 28.51 -13.63 -5.90
CA ALA A 35 27.40 -13.10 -6.68
C ALA A 35 27.04 -11.67 -6.25
N LEU A 36 26.71 -10.80 -7.19
CA LEU A 36 26.20 -9.46 -6.91
C LEU A 36 24.77 -9.54 -6.36
N LEU A 37 24.57 -9.12 -5.11
CA LEU A 37 23.24 -9.08 -4.48
C LEU A 37 22.81 -7.63 -4.24
N ASN A 38 21.71 -7.20 -4.85
CA ASN A 38 21.19 -5.83 -4.67
C ASN A 38 19.85 -5.83 -3.95
N ALA A 39 19.86 -5.81 -2.61
CA ALA A 39 18.65 -5.68 -1.80
C ALA A 39 18.28 -4.21 -1.50
N GLY A 40 18.98 -3.23 -2.08
CA GLY A 40 18.63 -1.81 -2.08
C GLY A 40 17.53 -1.42 -3.08
N ARG A 41 16.83 -2.40 -3.66
CA ARG A 41 15.66 -2.22 -4.54
C ARG A 41 14.43 -2.83 -3.91
N GLY A 42 13.38 -2.03 -3.73
CA GLY A 42 12.10 -2.51 -3.24
C GLY A 42 11.16 -3.05 -4.32
N ASN A 43 11.67 -3.59 -5.44
CA ASN A 43 10.85 -4.11 -6.52
C ASN A 43 10.54 -5.60 -6.28
N PRO A 44 9.28 -6.03 -6.22
CA PRO A 44 8.95 -7.45 -6.07
C PRO A 44 9.58 -8.32 -7.17
N ASN A 45 9.98 -9.54 -6.82
CA ASN A 45 10.35 -10.58 -7.79
C ASN A 45 9.26 -11.66 -7.98
N TRP A 46 8.04 -11.38 -7.52
CA TRP A 46 6.83 -12.14 -7.85
C TRP A 46 5.88 -11.27 -8.69
N VAL A 47 4.93 -11.93 -9.36
CA VAL A 47 3.86 -11.29 -10.13
C VAL A 47 2.55 -12.05 -9.93
N ALA A 48 1.41 -11.34 -9.87
CA ALA A 48 0.09 -11.97 -9.92
C ALA A 48 -0.23 -12.43 -11.35
N THR A 49 -0.20 -13.74 -11.63
CA THR A 49 -0.34 -14.28 -12.98
C THR A 49 -1.78 -14.33 -13.47
N ALA A 50 -2.71 -14.87 -12.67
CA ALA A 50 -4.11 -15.04 -13.06
C ALA A 50 -4.78 -13.78 -13.65
N PRO A 51 -4.72 -12.59 -13.01
CA PRO A 51 -5.30 -11.37 -13.60
C PRO A 51 -4.57 -10.90 -14.86
N ARG A 52 -3.27 -11.16 -15.02
CA ARG A 52 -2.51 -10.81 -16.23
C ARG A 52 -2.85 -11.74 -17.39
N GLU A 53 -2.96 -13.04 -17.13
CA GLU A 53 -3.44 -14.02 -18.12
C GLU A 53 -4.85 -13.66 -18.59
N GLY A 54 -5.73 -13.33 -17.64
CA GLY A 54 -7.07 -12.80 -17.94
C GLY A 54 -7.01 -11.55 -18.82
N PHE A 55 -6.16 -10.58 -18.51
CA PHE A 55 -6.00 -9.37 -19.31
C PHE A 55 -5.60 -9.67 -20.76
N PHE A 56 -4.58 -10.49 -20.99
CA PHE A 56 -4.12 -10.80 -22.33
C PHE A 56 -5.15 -11.59 -23.13
N LEU A 57 -5.81 -12.56 -22.50
CA LEU A 57 -6.87 -13.33 -23.14
C LEU A 57 -8.08 -12.44 -23.49
N PHE A 58 -8.46 -11.56 -22.58
CA PHE A 58 -9.57 -10.63 -22.79
C PHE A 58 -9.30 -9.63 -23.91
N GLY A 59 -8.04 -9.22 -24.10
CA GLY A 59 -7.64 -8.40 -25.26
C GLY A 59 -7.87 -9.10 -26.60
N GLN A 60 -7.72 -10.43 -26.66
CA GLN A 60 -8.06 -11.20 -27.86
C GLN A 60 -9.56 -11.18 -28.12
N PHE A 61 -10.39 -11.39 -27.09
CA PHE A 61 -11.84 -11.25 -27.19
C PHE A 61 -12.23 -9.85 -27.67
N ALA A 62 -11.66 -8.80 -27.08
CA ALA A 62 -11.95 -7.42 -27.47
C ALA A 62 -11.66 -7.15 -28.95
N LEU A 63 -10.55 -7.67 -29.48
CA LEU A 63 -10.25 -7.57 -30.92
C LEU A 63 -11.24 -8.37 -31.79
N THR A 64 -11.84 -9.46 -31.29
CA THR A 64 -12.93 -10.13 -32.02
C THR A 64 -14.18 -9.27 -32.09
N GLU A 65 -14.47 -8.50 -31.04
CA GLU A 65 -15.60 -7.58 -30.98
C GLU A 65 -15.39 -6.36 -31.88
N CYS A 66 -14.16 -5.82 -31.97
CA CYS A 66 -13.80 -4.81 -32.96
C CYS A 66 -14.07 -5.29 -34.39
N ARG A 67 -13.60 -6.51 -34.73
CA ARG A 67 -13.79 -7.11 -36.07
C ARG A 67 -15.27 -7.39 -36.39
N ARG A 68 -16.07 -7.65 -35.36
CA ARG A 68 -17.53 -7.83 -35.51
C ARG A 68 -18.20 -6.55 -36.00
N SER A 69 -17.70 -5.37 -35.63
CA SER A 69 -18.25 -4.09 -36.07
C SER A 69 -17.78 -3.70 -37.47
N MET A 70 -16.52 -3.95 -37.80
CA MET A 70 -15.91 -3.73 -39.12
C MET A 70 -14.66 -4.58 -39.19
N ASP A 71 -14.39 -5.21 -40.34
CA ASP A 71 -13.18 -6.00 -40.56
C ASP A 71 -12.65 -5.75 -41.99
N ASP A 72 -11.54 -5.01 -42.09
CA ASP A 72 -10.72 -4.93 -43.29
C ASP A 72 -9.39 -5.65 -43.06
N PRO A 73 -9.31 -6.95 -43.42
CA PRO A 73 -8.12 -7.75 -43.19
C PRO A 73 -6.95 -7.36 -44.11
N LYS A 74 -7.19 -6.61 -45.20
CA LYS A 74 -6.10 -6.14 -46.07
C LYS A 74 -5.36 -4.97 -45.43
N ALA A 75 -6.10 -4.07 -44.78
CA ALA A 75 -5.54 -2.93 -44.07
C ALA A 75 -5.17 -3.26 -42.61
N GLY A 76 -5.72 -4.34 -42.06
CA GLY A 76 -5.63 -4.64 -40.63
C GLY A 76 -6.50 -3.69 -39.78
N LEU A 77 -7.59 -3.16 -40.35
CA LEU A 77 -8.49 -2.24 -39.66
C LEU A 77 -9.70 -2.98 -39.10
N ALA A 78 -10.12 -2.57 -37.91
CA ALA A 78 -11.33 -3.06 -37.26
C ALA A 78 -12.16 -1.90 -36.72
N GLY A 79 -13.42 -2.16 -36.40
CA GLY A 79 -14.33 -1.18 -35.80
C GLY A 79 -14.20 -1.12 -34.28
N MET A 80 -15.19 -0.52 -33.64
CA MET A 80 -15.28 -0.42 -32.17
C MET A 80 -16.22 -1.49 -31.61
N PRO A 81 -15.96 -2.02 -30.39
CA PRO A 81 -16.84 -3.01 -29.77
C PRO A 81 -18.26 -2.45 -29.57
N GLN A 82 -19.26 -3.33 -29.46
CA GLN A 82 -20.66 -2.94 -29.32
C GLN A 82 -21.28 -3.57 -28.08
N MET A 83 -21.92 -2.77 -27.22
CA MET A 83 -22.41 -3.21 -25.91
C MET A 83 -23.47 -4.31 -25.97
N ARG A 84 -24.48 -4.18 -26.85
CA ARG A 84 -25.67 -5.06 -26.79
C ARG A 84 -25.31 -6.53 -26.97
N GLY A 85 -25.62 -7.35 -25.97
CA GLY A 85 -25.39 -8.80 -25.92
C GLY A 85 -23.93 -9.21 -25.85
N ILE A 86 -23.02 -8.31 -25.44
CA ILE A 86 -21.59 -8.59 -25.38
C ILE A 86 -21.23 -9.60 -24.29
N ALA A 87 -21.98 -9.63 -23.17
CA ALA A 87 -21.72 -10.58 -22.10
C ALA A 87 -21.93 -12.03 -22.55
N GLY A 88 -23.05 -12.30 -23.24
CA GLY A 88 -23.31 -13.63 -23.80
C GLY A 88 -22.33 -14.03 -24.91
N ARG A 89 -21.78 -13.04 -25.65
CA ARG A 89 -20.71 -13.31 -26.62
C ARG A 89 -19.40 -13.67 -25.95
N LEU A 90 -19.03 -12.98 -24.86
CA LEU A 90 -17.87 -13.33 -24.06
C LEU A 90 -18.01 -14.73 -23.48
N GLU A 91 -19.17 -15.07 -22.91
CA GLU A 91 -19.44 -16.40 -22.36
C GLU A 91 -19.23 -17.49 -23.42
N ALA A 92 -19.92 -17.39 -24.57
CA ALA A 92 -19.77 -18.33 -25.67
C ALA A 92 -18.36 -18.35 -26.28
N TRP A 93 -17.62 -17.25 -26.19
CA TRP A 93 -16.22 -17.18 -26.63
C TRP A 93 -15.31 -17.90 -25.64
N LEU A 94 -15.49 -17.70 -24.33
CA LEU A 94 -14.71 -18.36 -23.28
C LEU A 94 -14.96 -19.88 -23.25
N GLU A 95 -16.18 -20.35 -23.52
CA GLU A 95 -16.47 -21.79 -23.66
C GLU A 95 -15.59 -22.47 -24.72
N LYS A 96 -15.33 -21.76 -25.83
CA LYS A 96 -14.48 -22.26 -26.94
C LYS A 96 -12.99 -22.16 -26.65
N HIS A 97 -12.60 -21.41 -25.62
CA HIS A 97 -11.22 -21.16 -25.21
C HIS A 97 -10.98 -21.56 -23.75
N ALA A 98 -11.74 -22.54 -23.25
CA ALA A 98 -11.74 -22.93 -21.84
C ALA A 98 -10.38 -23.49 -21.37
N ASP A 99 -9.54 -23.94 -22.31
CA ASP A 99 -8.18 -24.43 -22.10
C ASP A 99 -7.12 -23.31 -22.04
N MET A 100 -7.47 -22.08 -22.43
CA MET A 100 -6.53 -20.95 -22.44
C MET A 100 -6.29 -20.41 -21.02
N PRO A 101 -5.04 -20.06 -20.68
CA PRO A 101 -4.74 -19.37 -19.42
C PRO A 101 -5.57 -18.09 -19.26
N GLY A 102 -6.17 -17.91 -18.08
CA GLY A 102 -7.04 -16.77 -17.78
C GLY A 102 -8.54 -16.98 -18.09
N ALA A 103 -8.94 -18.01 -18.85
CA ALA A 103 -10.35 -18.21 -19.22
C ALA A 103 -11.26 -18.42 -18.00
N SER A 104 -10.85 -19.29 -17.08
CA SER A 104 -11.58 -19.51 -15.82
C SER A 104 -11.62 -18.25 -14.95
N PHE A 105 -10.52 -17.49 -14.88
CA PHE A 105 -10.50 -16.22 -14.15
C PHE A 105 -11.51 -15.22 -14.72
N LEU A 106 -11.55 -15.03 -16.04
CA LEU A 106 -12.48 -14.11 -16.68
C LEU A 106 -13.95 -14.52 -16.48
N SER A 107 -14.26 -15.81 -16.62
CA SER A 107 -15.60 -16.34 -16.39
C SER A 107 -16.08 -16.04 -14.96
N HIS A 108 -15.26 -16.39 -13.95
CA HIS A 108 -15.58 -16.12 -12.56
C HIS A 108 -15.62 -14.61 -12.25
N MET A 109 -14.76 -13.80 -12.86
CA MET A 109 -14.74 -12.35 -12.67
C MET A 109 -16.04 -11.70 -13.13
N VAL A 110 -16.52 -12.06 -14.32
CA VAL A 110 -17.78 -11.54 -14.85
C VAL A 110 -18.96 -12.03 -14.00
N GLN A 111 -18.98 -13.32 -13.65
CA GLN A 111 -20.00 -13.86 -12.75
C GLN A 111 -20.01 -13.15 -11.39
N HIS A 112 -18.85 -12.88 -10.81
CA HIS A 112 -18.72 -12.16 -9.53
C HIS A 112 -19.23 -10.72 -9.66
N GLY A 113 -18.88 -10.02 -10.73
CA GLY A 113 -19.39 -8.67 -11.01
C GLY A 113 -20.91 -8.62 -11.08
N VAL A 114 -21.54 -9.57 -11.77
CA VAL A 114 -23.00 -9.62 -11.92
C VAL A 114 -23.69 -10.07 -10.62
N THR A 115 -23.22 -11.15 -10.01
CA THR A 115 -23.94 -11.81 -8.91
C THR A 115 -23.64 -11.22 -7.53
N VAL A 116 -22.41 -10.73 -7.30
CA VAL A 116 -21.96 -10.21 -6.00
C VAL A 116 -21.97 -8.69 -5.99
N LEU A 117 -21.56 -8.04 -7.08
CA LEU A 117 -21.54 -6.59 -7.18
C LEU A 117 -22.82 -6.01 -7.80
N GLY A 118 -23.68 -6.84 -8.38
CA GLY A 118 -24.98 -6.43 -8.93
C GLY A 118 -24.86 -5.64 -10.24
N PHE A 119 -23.78 -5.82 -10.99
CA PHE A 119 -23.56 -5.11 -12.25
C PHE A 119 -24.46 -5.64 -13.36
N ASP A 120 -24.86 -4.74 -14.27
CA ASP A 120 -25.40 -5.15 -15.56
C ASP A 120 -24.29 -5.83 -16.37
N ALA A 121 -24.57 -7.04 -16.85
CA ALA A 121 -23.55 -7.88 -17.47
C ALA A 121 -22.99 -7.25 -18.75
N ASP A 122 -23.86 -6.71 -19.61
CA ASP A 122 -23.45 -6.10 -20.88
C ASP A 122 -22.68 -4.79 -20.62
N ALA A 123 -23.14 -3.95 -19.70
CA ALA A 123 -22.46 -2.71 -19.35
C ALA A 123 -21.07 -2.95 -18.76
N PHE A 124 -20.93 -3.94 -17.87
CA PHE A 124 -19.64 -4.28 -17.26
C PHE A 124 -18.66 -4.85 -18.28
N VAL A 125 -19.09 -5.85 -19.06
CA VAL A 125 -18.24 -6.46 -20.09
C VAL A 125 -17.90 -5.43 -21.17
N PHE A 126 -18.83 -4.55 -21.54
CA PHE A 126 -18.57 -3.48 -22.50
C PHE A 126 -17.54 -2.47 -21.98
N GLU A 127 -17.68 -1.98 -20.74
CA GLU A 127 -16.70 -1.05 -20.15
C GLU A 127 -15.29 -1.62 -20.20
N LEU A 128 -15.11 -2.90 -19.83
CA LEU A 128 -13.81 -3.56 -19.92
C LEU A 128 -13.34 -3.73 -21.37
N THR A 129 -14.25 -4.12 -22.27
CA THR A 129 -13.93 -4.42 -23.69
C THR A 129 -13.47 -3.18 -24.44
N ASP A 130 -14.22 -2.08 -24.31
CA ASP A 130 -13.87 -0.79 -24.90
C ASP A 130 -12.56 -0.27 -24.29
N SER A 131 -12.44 -0.39 -22.97
CA SER A 131 -11.29 0.15 -22.25
C SER A 131 -9.97 -0.57 -22.53
N ILE A 132 -9.98 -1.88 -22.76
CA ILE A 132 -8.75 -2.63 -23.02
C ILE A 132 -8.16 -2.35 -24.41
N ILE A 133 -9.00 -1.95 -25.37
CA ILE A 133 -8.55 -1.51 -26.70
C ILE A 133 -7.85 -0.16 -26.61
N GLY A 134 -8.38 0.76 -25.79
CA GLY A 134 -7.76 2.06 -25.54
C GLY A 134 -7.90 3.05 -26.71
N ASP A 135 -8.99 2.93 -27.47
CA ASP A 135 -9.36 3.80 -28.60
C ASP A 135 -10.24 4.99 -28.20
N ASN A 136 -10.66 5.06 -26.93
CA ASN A 136 -11.40 6.19 -26.35
C ASN A 136 -10.61 6.91 -25.25
N TYR A 137 -10.96 8.16 -25.00
CA TYR A 137 -10.54 8.88 -23.78
C TYR A 137 -11.28 8.34 -22.55
N PRO A 138 -10.68 8.40 -21.34
CA PRO A 138 -11.36 8.02 -20.11
C PRO A 138 -12.62 8.86 -19.85
N VAL A 139 -13.76 8.20 -19.68
CA VAL A 139 -15.01 8.84 -19.28
C VAL A 139 -15.72 7.98 -18.22
N PRO A 140 -15.98 8.51 -17.01
CA PRO A 140 -15.55 9.82 -16.50
C PRO A 140 -14.02 9.98 -16.43
N ASP A 141 -13.53 11.22 -16.53
CA ASP A 141 -12.08 11.55 -16.52
C ASP A 141 -11.37 11.03 -15.25
N ARG A 142 -12.11 10.96 -14.13
CA ARG A 142 -11.59 10.57 -12.83
C ARG A 142 -11.33 9.07 -12.72
N MET A 143 -12.31 8.25 -13.07
CA MET A 143 -12.22 6.79 -13.05
C MET A 143 -13.44 6.20 -13.76
N LEU A 144 -13.27 5.06 -14.44
CA LEU A 144 -14.38 4.33 -15.05
C LEU A 144 -15.38 3.84 -13.97
N VAL A 145 -16.64 3.70 -14.36
CA VAL A 145 -17.76 3.53 -13.42
C VAL A 145 -17.71 2.19 -12.69
N HIS A 146 -17.50 1.07 -13.38
CA HIS A 146 -17.38 -0.23 -12.73
C HIS A 146 -15.98 -0.41 -12.13
N ALA A 147 -14.93 0.09 -12.79
CA ALA A 147 -13.58 0.07 -12.24
C ALA A 147 -13.49 0.77 -10.87
N GLU A 148 -14.12 1.93 -10.70
CA GLU A 148 -14.16 2.65 -9.43
C GLU A 148 -14.84 1.82 -8.34
N GLN A 149 -15.99 1.22 -8.65
CA GLN A 149 -16.73 0.39 -7.69
C GLN A 149 -15.91 -0.82 -7.25
N VAL A 150 -15.25 -1.48 -8.19
CA VAL A 150 -14.37 -2.63 -7.91
C VAL A 150 -13.16 -2.20 -7.07
N ALA A 151 -12.46 -1.14 -7.48
CA ALA A 151 -11.30 -0.63 -6.75
C ALA A 151 -11.70 -0.15 -5.34
N HIS A 152 -12.86 0.49 -5.19
CA HIS A 152 -13.40 0.90 -3.89
C HIS A 152 -13.57 -0.29 -2.96
N ARG A 153 -14.25 -1.35 -3.41
CA ARG A 153 -14.45 -2.57 -2.61
C ARG A 153 -13.14 -3.22 -2.21
N TYR A 154 -12.17 -3.27 -3.13
CA TYR A 154 -10.83 -3.75 -2.84
C TYR A 154 -10.13 -2.89 -1.77
N LEU A 155 -10.17 -1.56 -1.89
CA LEU A 155 -9.55 -0.66 -0.92
C LEU A 155 -10.22 -0.72 0.46
N MET A 156 -11.54 -0.92 0.53
CA MET A 156 -12.23 -1.11 1.82
C MET A 156 -11.68 -2.32 2.57
N TRP A 157 -11.43 -3.43 1.87
CA TRP A 157 -10.74 -4.57 2.47
C TRP A 157 -9.27 -4.24 2.79
N ALA A 158 -8.52 -3.76 1.80
CA ALA A 158 -7.06 -3.61 1.91
C ALA A 158 -6.64 -2.59 2.97
N LEU A 159 -7.44 -1.54 3.18
CA LEU A 159 -7.07 -0.36 3.99
C LEU A 159 -8.00 -0.10 5.16
N CYS A 160 -9.24 -0.61 5.15
CA CYS A 160 -10.20 -0.40 6.23
C CYS A 160 -10.50 -1.68 7.03
N GLY A 161 -9.92 -2.83 6.68
CA GLY A 161 -10.21 -4.10 7.33
C GLY A 161 -11.69 -4.46 7.30
N ASP A 162 -12.19 -5.15 8.33
CA ASP A 162 -13.56 -5.67 8.36
C ASP A 162 -14.65 -4.62 8.60
N LYS A 163 -14.26 -3.40 8.96
CA LYS A 163 -15.17 -2.32 9.37
C LYS A 163 -14.85 -1.04 8.58
N PRO A 164 -15.32 -0.93 7.33
CA PRO A 164 -15.21 0.32 6.57
C PRO A 164 -15.97 1.45 7.27
N PRO A 165 -15.51 2.71 7.16
CA PRO A 165 -16.23 3.85 7.72
C PRO A 165 -17.57 4.07 6.99
N ALA A 166 -18.48 4.78 7.64
CA ALA A 166 -19.72 5.23 7.00
C ALA A 166 -19.43 6.25 5.89
N GLY A 167 -20.28 6.28 4.86
CA GLY A 167 -20.09 7.13 3.68
C GLY A 167 -19.29 6.43 2.57
N LYS A 168 -18.96 7.19 1.52
CA LYS A 168 -18.20 6.70 0.36
C LYS A 168 -16.89 7.47 0.18
N PHE A 169 -15.87 6.76 -0.31
CA PHE A 169 -14.68 7.39 -0.88
C PHE A 169 -14.87 7.52 -2.39
N ASP A 170 -14.71 8.74 -2.90
CA ASP A 170 -14.52 8.98 -4.32
C ASP A 170 -13.04 8.65 -4.65
N LEU A 171 -12.79 8.01 -5.78
CA LEU A 171 -11.45 7.54 -6.17
C LEU A 171 -10.97 8.23 -7.45
N TYR A 172 -9.69 8.59 -7.52
CA TYR A 172 -9.01 9.02 -8.75
C TYR A 172 -7.92 8.00 -9.10
N ALA A 173 -8.07 7.32 -10.25
CA ALA A 173 -7.04 6.42 -10.78
C ALA A 173 -5.87 7.22 -11.36
N VAL A 174 -4.64 6.90 -10.95
CA VAL A 174 -3.42 7.66 -11.27
C VAL A 174 -2.23 6.74 -11.54
N GLU A 175 -1.14 7.29 -12.08
CA GLU A 175 0.07 6.60 -12.54
C GLU A 175 0.97 6.11 -11.36
N GLY A 176 0.37 5.36 -10.43
CA GLY A 176 0.96 4.92 -9.18
C GLY A 176 0.96 6.00 -8.09
N GLY A 177 1.38 5.62 -6.88
CA GLY A 177 1.54 6.56 -5.77
C GLY A 177 2.49 7.74 -6.07
N THR A 178 3.42 7.55 -7.02
CA THR A 178 4.32 8.61 -7.50
C THR A 178 3.55 9.78 -8.11
N ALA A 179 2.65 9.51 -9.06
CA ALA A 179 1.83 10.57 -9.66
C ALA A 179 0.82 11.11 -8.65
N ALA A 180 0.27 10.25 -7.78
CA ALA A 180 -0.63 10.66 -6.71
C ALA A 180 -0.03 11.80 -5.87
N MET A 181 1.19 11.64 -5.38
CA MET A 181 1.86 12.65 -4.56
C MET A 181 2.08 13.97 -5.32
N CYS A 182 2.55 13.90 -6.57
CA CYS A 182 2.72 15.09 -7.41
C CYS A 182 1.39 15.86 -7.56
N TYR A 183 0.30 15.14 -7.84
CA TYR A 183 -1.02 15.75 -8.05
C TYR A 183 -1.58 16.34 -6.75
N ILE A 184 -1.45 15.63 -5.63
CA ILE A 184 -1.92 16.10 -4.33
C ILE A 184 -1.19 17.38 -3.92
N PHE A 185 0.14 17.40 -3.93
CA PHE A 185 0.92 18.58 -3.54
C PHE A 185 0.60 19.79 -4.44
N LYS A 186 0.58 19.59 -5.77
CA LYS A 186 0.22 20.66 -6.73
C LYS A 186 -1.19 21.19 -6.46
N SER A 187 -2.15 20.30 -6.21
CA SER A 187 -3.56 20.69 -6.04
C SER A 187 -3.82 21.37 -4.69
N LEU A 188 -3.17 20.93 -3.61
CA LEU A 188 -3.25 21.59 -2.31
C LEU A 188 -2.75 23.05 -2.39
N MET A 189 -1.70 23.29 -3.16
CA MET A 189 -1.17 24.63 -3.44
C MET A 189 -2.10 25.44 -4.36
N ALA A 190 -2.54 24.84 -5.47
CA ALA A 190 -3.43 25.47 -6.44
C ALA A 190 -4.74 25.94 -5.80
N ASN A 191 -5.25 25.19 -4.82
CA ASN A 191 -6.48 25.45 -4.09
C ASN A 191 -6.30 26.24 -2.78
N ARG A 192 -5.10 26.75 -2.49
CA ARG A 192 -4.78 27.58 -1.30
C ARG A 192 -5.05 26.89 0.03
N ILE A 193 -5.15 25.56 0.02
CA ILE A 193 -5.23 24.74 1.24
C ILE A 193 -3.88 24.78 1.95
N LEU A 194 -2.80 24.60 1.19
CA LEU A 194 -1.44 24.89 1.59
C LEU A 194 -0.88 26.08 0.79
N LYS A 195 0.10 26.75 1.37
CA LYS A 195 0.80 27.91 0.83
C LYS A 195 2.29 27.72 1.02
N LYS A 196 3.08 28.37 0.16
CA LYS A 196 4.53 28.32 0.23
C LYS A 196 5.00 28.79 1.62
N GLY A 197 5.89 28.03 2.25
CA GLY A 197 6.36 28.33 3.61
C GLY A 197 5.47 27.84 4.75
N ASP A 198 4.32 27.19 4.45
CA ASP A 198 3.49 26.59 5.49
C ASP A 198 4.24 25.48 6.25
N THR A 199 3.84 25.25 7.50
CA THR A 199 4.40 24.17 8.32
C THR A 199 3.58 22.90 8.14
N ILE A 200 4.27 21.79 7.86
CA ILE A 200 3.70 20.45 7.79
C ILE A 200 4.46 19.52 8.73
N ALA A 201 3.79 18.49 9.22
CA ALA A 201 4.40 17.41 9.96
C ALA A 201 4.65 16.20 9.05
N ILE A 202 5.80 15.55 9.21
CA ILE A 202 6.16 14.33 8.47
C ILE A 202 6.50 13.23 9.48
N GLY A 203 5.83 12.09 9.37
CA GLY A 203 6.10 10.92 10.19
C GLY A 203 7.38 10.23 9.74
N THR A 204 8.45 10.32 10.53
CA THR A 204 9.76 9.72 10.20
C THR A 204 10.06 8.51 11.08
N PRO A 205 10.87 7.53 10.63
CA PRO A 205 11.56 7.44 9.33
C PRO A 205 10.64 7.26 8.13
N ILE A 206 10.97 7.85 6.98
CA ILE A 206 10.12 7.89 5.78
C ILE A 206 10.92 7.77 4.48
N PHE A 207 10.22 7.46 3.39
CA PHE A 207 10.77 7.45 2.04
C PHE A 207 11.28 8.85 1.66
N THR A 208 12.60 8.98 1.45
CA THR A 208 13.32 10.24 1.28
C THR A 208 12.67 11.24 0.32
N PRO A 209 12.14 10.83 -0.85
CA PRO A 209 11.49 11.78 -1.76
C PRO A 209 10.33 12.57 -1.14
N TYR A 210 9.67 12.08 -0.10
CA TYR A 210 8.58 12.82 0.56
C TYR A 210 9.10 13.96 1.45
N ILE A 211 10.34 13.86 1.93
CA ILE A 211 11.05 14.98 2.58
C ILE A 211 11.51 15.95 1.51
N GLU A 212 12.19 15.45 0.47
CA GLU A 212 12.76 16.27 -0.61
C GLU A 212 11.67 17.12 -1.31
N ILE A 213 10.49 16.54 -1.60
CA ILE A 213 9.36 17.27 -2.21
C ILE A 213 8.92 18.44 -1.33
N ALA A 214 8.86 18.29 -0.01
CA ALA A 214 8.43 19.35 0.89
C ALA A 214 9.39 20.56 0.88
N GLU A 215 10.68 20.32 0.63
CA GLU A 215 11.74 21.33 0.65
C GLU A 215 11.91 22.07 -0.69
N LEU A 216 11.41 21.52 -1.80
CA LEU A 216 11.49 22.15 -3.13
C LEU A 216 10.98 23.60 -3.10
N GLU A 217 11.62 24.48 -3.86
CA GLU A 217 11.31 25.91 -3.91
C GLU A 217 9.84 26.26 -4.23
N ASP A 218 9.13 25.37 -4.92
CA ASP A 218 7.70 25.48 -5.22
C ASP A 218 6.85 25.47 -3.94
N TYR A 219 7.27 24.73 -2.93
CA TYR A 219 6.56 24.51 -1.68
C TYR A 219 7.26 25.19 -0.49
N ALA A 220 8.58 24.97 -0.36
CA ALA A 220 9.43 25.49 0.70
C ALA A 220 8.78 25.32 2.10
N PHE A 221 8.17 24.17 2.35
CA PHE A 221 7.47 23.92 3.60
C PHE A 221 8.44 23.82 4.77
N HIS A 222 8.00 24.25 5.95
CA HIS A 222 8.71 23.96 7.17
C HIS A 222 8.29 22.57 7.68
N ALA A 223 9.14 21.57 7.47
CA ALA A 223 8.87 20.20 7.90
C ALA A 223 9.19 20.01 9.39
N VAL A 224 8.20 19.60 10.18
CA VAL A 224 8.34 19.16 11.57
C VAL A 224 8.33 17.63 11.60
N HIS A 225 9.43 17.01 12.03
CA HIS A 225 9.54 15.56 12.06
C HIS A 225 8.86 14.99 13.32
N ILE A 226 7.89 14.09 13.10
CA ILE A 226 7.22 13.28 14.13
C ILE A 226 7.90 11.92 14.13
N LYS A 227 8.73 11.67 15.14
CA LYS A 227 9.72 10.58 15.12
C LYS A 227 9.17 9.31 15.74
N ALA A 228 9.05 8.26 14.95
CA ALA A 228 8.83 6.89 15.41
C ALA A 228 10.19 6.22 15.64
N THR A 229 10.67 6.19 16.88
CA THR A 229 12.02 5.67 17.16
C THR A 229 12.03 4.16 17.40
N GLN A 230 13.19 3.54 17.22
CA GLN A 230 13.36 2.10 17.41
C GLN A 230 13.11 1.67 18.87
N GLU A 231 13.46 2.53 19.84
CA GLU A 231 13.20 2.31 21.28
C GLU A 231 11.71 2.16 21.57
N HIS A 232 10.87 2.86 20.80
CA HIS A 232 9.41 2.76 20.83
C HIS A 232 8.86 1.82 19.76
N ARG A 233 9.67 0.87 19.26
CA ARG A 233 9.28 -0.12 18.23
C ARG A 233 8.71 0.51 16.97
N PHE A 234 9.23 1.68 16.60
CA PHE A 234 8.75 2.53 15.49
C PHE A 234 7.28 2.93 15.62
N GLN A 235 6.81 3.14 16.86
CA GLN A 235 5.53 3.79 17.13
C GLN A 235 5.76 5.23 17.58
N TYR A 236 4.79 6.11 17.30
CA TYR A 236 4.84 7.50 17.78
C TYR A 236 4.53 7.56 19.28
N SER A 237 5.41 8.22 20.05
CA SER A 237 5.19 8.45 21.47
C SER A 237 4.16 9.57 21.70
N ASP A 238 3.70 9.74 22.95
CA ASP A 238 2.75 10.80 23.29
C ASP A 238 3.38 12.19 23.09
N GLU A 239 4.67 12.34 23.40
CA GLU A 239 5.42 13.58 23.19
C GLU A 239 5.53 13.93 21.70
N GLU A 240 5.72 12.93 20.84
CA GLU A 240 5.79 13.12 19.39
C GLU A 240 4.42 13.48 18.81
N ILE A 241 3.35 12.82 19.26
CA ILE A 241 1.96 13.17 18.87
C ILE A 241 1.63 14.60 19.33
N GLN A 242 2.04 15.01 20.53
CA GLN A 242 1.74 16.33 21.08
C GLN A 242 2.32 17.47 20.23
N LYS A 243 3.41 17.25 19.48
CA LYS A 243 3.94 18.26 18.54
C LYS A 243 2.89 18.69 17.51
N LEU A 244 1.97 17.80 17.13
CA LEU A 244 0.88 18.09 16.21
C LEU A 244 -0.15 19.08 16.79
N GLU A 245 -0.08 19.43 18.08
CA GLU A 245 -0.98 20.41 18.70
C GLU A 245 -0.67 21.84 18.24
N ASP A 246 0.54 22.10 17.71
CA ASP A 246 0.90 23.41 17.15
C ASP A 246 -0.04 23.77 15.98
N PRO A 247 -0.86 24.82 16.10
CA PRO A 247 -1.79 25.23 15.04
C PRO A 247 -1.10 25.70 13.76
N LYS A 248 0.22 25.96 13.78
CA LYS A 248 1.00 26.23 12.56
C LYS A 248 1.10 24.99 11.67
N ILE A 249 1.10 23.79 12.26
CA ILE A 249 1.12 22.52 11.51
C ILE A 249 -0.25 22.33 10.87
N LYS A 250 -0.30 22.46 9.54
CA LYS A 250 -1.56 22.35 8.78
C LYS A 250 -1.87 20.92 8.33
N ALA A 251 -0.84 20.11 8.15
CA ALA A 251 -0.99 18.75 7.68
C ALA A 251 0.00 17.79 8.34
N PHE A 252 -0.36 16.51 8.43
CA PHE A 252 0.50 15.42 8.86
C PHE A 252 0.56 14.34 7.78
N PHE A 253 1.76 14.14 7.23
CA PHE A 253 2.03 13.22 6.13
C PHE A 253 2.78 11.99 6.62
N VAL A 254 2.30 10.80 6.24
CA VAL A 254 2.83 9.53 6.73
C VAL A 254 2.81 8.43 5.67
N VAL A 255 3.71 7.47 5.80
CA VAL A 255 3.70 6.19 5.08
C VAL A 255 3.38 5.10 6.10
N ASN A 256 2.34 4.31 5.86
CA ASN A 256 1.86 3.33 6.83
C ASN A 256 1.37 2.05 6.12
N PRO A 257 2.02 0.88 6.28
CA PRO A 257 3.25 0.62 7.03
C PRO A 257 4.46 1.42 6.53
N GLY A 258 5.33 1.82 7.45
CA GLY A 258 6.45 2.71 7.16
C GLY A 258 7.49 2.15 6.19
N ASN A 259 8.17 3.05 5.48
CA ASN A 259 9.33 2.74 4.66
C ASN A 259 10.43 3.73 5.08
N PRO A 260 11.51 3.28 5.73
CA PRO A 260 12.10 1.94 5.66
C PRO A 260 11.70 0.97 6.76
N THR A 261 10.96 1.40 7.79
CA THR A 261 10.75 0.63 9.03
C THR A 261 9.96 -0.67 8.83
N SER A 262 9.11 -0.71 7.80
CA SER A 262 8.16 -1.79 7.53
C SER A 262 7.20 -2.06 8.70
N MET A 263 6.94 -1.06 9.54
CA MET A 263 6.03 -1.15 10.69
C MET A 263 4.74 -0.39 10.40
N ALA A 264 3.60 -1.04 10.59
CA ALA A 264 2.32 -0.39 10.69
C ALA A 264 2.20 0.40 12.00
N ILE A 265 1.41 1.46 11.99
CA ILE A 265 0.91 2.09 13.21
C ILE A 265 0.05 1.04 13.94
N ASP A 266 0.41 0.71 15.17
CA ASP A 266 -0.34 -0.26 15.95
C ASP A 266 -1.67 0.32 16.46
N ALA A 267 -2.56 -0.55 16.95
CA ALA A 267 -3.88 -0.14 17.42
C ALA A 267 -3.83 0.90 18.54
N THR A 268 -2.84 0.82 19.45
CA THR A 268 -2.74 1.72 20.59
C THR A 268 -2.33 3.12 20.12
N THR A 269 -1.33 3.22 19.25
CA THR A 269 -0.89 4.50 18.69
C THR A 269 -1.92 5.07 17.72
N LEU A 270 -2.63 4.21 16.96
CA LEU A 270 -3.73 4.64 16.10
C LEU A 270 -4.86 5.26 16.93
N ASP A 271 -5.31 4.60 18.00
CA ASP A 271 -6.36 5.12 18.90
C ASP A 271 -5.96 6.48 19.50
N LYS A 272 -4.69 6.64 19.89
CA LYS A 272 -4.15 7.91 20.39
C LYS A 272 -4.22 9.02 19.33
N LEU A 273 -3.76 8.75 18.10
CA LEU A 273 -3.82 9.70 16.99
C LEU A 273 -5.27 10.06 16.65
N VAL A 274 -6.17 9.07 16.63
CA VAL A 274 -7.61 9.26 16.35
C VAL A 274 -8.26 10.15 17.38
N ASN A 275 -8.04 9.86 18.68
CA ASN A 275 -8.55 10.68 19.76
C ASN A 275 -7.98 12.10 19.70
N PHE A 276 -6.67 12.24 19.44
CA PHE A 276 -6.02 13.53 19.31
C PHE A 276 -6.63 14.37 18.17
N VAL A 277 -6.75 13.83 16.96
CA VAL A 277 -7.32 14.57 15.82
C VAL A 277 -8.77 14.94 16.09
N LYS A 278 -9.60 14.01 16.61
CA LYS A 278 -11.02 14.29 16.88
C LYS A 278 -11.24 15.36 17.96
N THR A 279 -10.37 15.42 18.98
CA THR A 279 -10.61 16.28 20.16
C THR A 279 -9.79 17.58 20.16
N LYS A 280 -8.60 17.58 19.55
CA LYS A 280 -7.65 18.70 19.59
C LYS A 280 -7.44 19.36 18.24
N ARG A 281 -7.40 18.57 17.17
CA ARG A 281 -7.04 19.04 15.83
C ARG A 281 -8.02 18.55 14.74
N PRO A 282 -9.33 18.84 14.85
CA PRO A 282 -10.31 18.41 13.85
C PRO A 282 -10.08 19.05 12.47
N ASP A 283 -9.23 20.08 12.41
CA ASP A 283 -8.78 20.79 11.23
C ASP A 283 -7.54 20.17 10.55
N LEU A 284 -6.83 19.24 11.20
CA LEU A 284 -5.58 18.69 10.68
C LEU A 284 -5.83 17.84 9.43
N ILE A 285 -5.10 18.16 8.36
CA ILE A 285 -5.11 17.38 7.12
C ILE A 285 -4.19 16.19 7.27
N LEU A 286 -4.67 15.01 6.94
CA LEU A 286 -3.87 13.79 6.93
C LEU A 286 -3.63 13.34 5.49
N LEU A 287 -2.41 12.92 5.19
CA LEU A 287 -2.06 12.25 3.94
C LEU A 287 -1.34 10.95 4.31
N THR A 288 -1.91 9.83 3.89
CA THR A 288 -1.34 8.50 4.18
C THR A 288 -1.06 7.75 2.89
N ASP A 289 0.17 7.26 2.74
CA ASP A 289 0.55 6.30 1.70
C ASP A 289 0.55 4.90 2.29
N ASP A 290 -0.45 4.10 1.92
CA ASP A 290 -0.69 2.78 2.49
C ASP A 290 -0.30 1.63 1.56
N VAL A 291 0.68 1.84 0.68
CA VAL A 291 1.12 0.86 -0.33
C VAL A 291 1.50 -0.53 0.24
N TYR A 292 1.90 -0.62 1.51
CA TYR A 292 2.27 -1.88 2.17
C TYR A 292 1.15 -2.47 3.04
N GLY A 293 -0.06 -1.88 3.07
CA GLY A 293 -1.13 -2.30 3.97
C GLY A 293 -1.50 -3.79 3.85
N THR A 294 -1.51 -4.33 2.63
CA THR A 294 -1.83 -5.74 2.37
C THR A 294 -0.79 -6.75 2.89
N PHE A 295 0.36 -6.28 3.38
CA PHE A 295 1.37 -7.13 4.04
C PHE A 295 1.17 -7.22 5.56
N VAL A 296 0.11 -6.63 6.10
CA VAL A 296 -0.27 -6.72 7.52
C VAL A 296 -1.68 -7.28 7.62
N ASN A 297 -1.84 -8.35 8.41
CA ASN A 297 -3.15 -8.95 8.64
C ASN A 297 -4.06 -7.97 9.39
N GLY A 298 -5.27 -7.75 8.87
CA GLY A 298 -6.22 -6.83 9.48
C GLY A 298 -5.74 -5.37 9.50
N PHE A 299 -4.89 -4.98 8.55
CA PHE A 299 -4.38 -3.63 8.44
C PHE A 299 -5.50 -2.59 8.45
N ARG A 300 -5.22 -1.45 9.11
CA ARG A 300 -6.18 -0.37 9.27
C ARG A 300 -5.47 0.97 9.11
N SER A 301 -5.85 1.68 8.05
CA SER A 301 -5.29 2.98 7.68
C SER A 301 -5.93 4.12 8.49
N LEU A 302 -5.23 5.26 8.55
CA LEU A 302 -5.80 6.52 9.01
C LEU A 302 -7.05 6.92 8.21
N MET A 303 -7.14 6.56 6.92
CA MET A 303 -8.34 6.86 6.14
C MET A 303 -9.58 6.11 6.66
N ALA A 304 -9.40 4.95 7.31
CA ALA A 304 -10.51 4.20 7.88
C ALA A 304 -11.02 4.85 9.18
N GLU A 305 -10.12 5.41 9.98
CA GLU A 305 -10.43 5.94 11.31
C GLU A 305 -10.76 7.44 11.34
N LEU A 306 -10.15 8.18 10.40
CA LEU A 306 -10.29 9.63 10.24
C LEU A 306 -10.64 9.96 8.77
N PRO A 307 -11.73 9.37 8.23
CA PRO A 307 -12.07 9.48 6.80
C PRO A 307 -12.22 10.93 6.33
N HIS A 308 -12.76 11.81 7.18
CA HIS A 308 -13.03 13.20 6.81
C HIS A 308 -11.74 14.04 6.73
N ASN A 309 -10.70 13.66 7.48
CA ASN A 309 -9.42 14.37 7.55
C ASN A 309 -8.40 13.88 6.53
N THR A 310 -8.62 12.69 5.94
CA THR A 310 -7.55 11.93 5.29
C THR A 310 -7.67 11.89 3.77
N ILE A 311 -6.58 12.24 3.11
CA ILE A 311 -6.29 11.89 1.73
C ILE A 311 -5.59 10.53 1.74
N GLY A 312 -6.24 9.50 1.21
CA GLY A 312 -5.66 8.17 1.07
C GLY A 312 -4.90 8.03 -0.24
N VAL A 313 -3.71 7.44 -0.20
CA VAL A 313 -2.94 7.05 -1.39
C VAL A 313 -2.67 5.55 -1.33
N TYR A 314 -3.04 4.85 -2.40
CA TYR A 314 -2.73 3.43 -2.55
C TYR A 314 -2.05 3.15 -3.89
N SER A 315 -1.14 2.17 -3.89
CA SER A 315 -0.44 1.74 -5.08
C SER A 315 -0.46 0.22 -5.19
N TYR A 316 -0.86 -0.29 -6.34
CA TYR A 316 -0.91 -1.74 -6.62
C TYR A 316 0.49 -2.33 -6.83
N SER A 317 1.50 -1.46 -6.93
CA SER A 317 2.86 -1.78 -7.38
C SER A 317 3.53 -2.92 -6.60
N LYS A 318 3.35 -2.96 -5.28
CA LYS A 318 4.11 -3.84 -4.37
C LYS A 318 3.41 -5.19 -4.21
N TYR A 319 2.13 -5.16 -3.88
CA TYR A 319 1.35 -6.37 -3.63
C TYR A 319 1.25 -7.27 -4.88
N PHE A 320 0.85 -6.71 -6.03
CA PHE A 320 0.65 -7.48 -7.27
C PHE A 320 1.90 -7.61 -8.16
N GLY A 321 3.06 -7.12 -7.71
CA GLY A 321 4.30 -7.11 -8.49
C GLY A 321 4.18 -6.33 -9.81
N CYS A 322 3.53 -5.16 -9.79
CA CYS A 322 3.16 -4.42 -11.00
C CYS A 322 3.78 -3.01 -11.07
N THR A 323 4.99 -2.83 -10.54
CA THR A 323 5.70 -1.53 -10.52
C THR A 323 5.76 -0.86 -11.90
N GLY A 324 5.96 -1.61 -12.99
CA GLY A 324 5.99 -1.07 -14.36
C GLY A 324 4.62 -0.65 -14.92
N TRP A 325 3.52 -1.16 -14.37
CA TRP A 325 2.15 -0.80 -14.80
C TRP A 325 1.70 0.57 -14.32
N ARG A 326 2.37 1.14 -13.31
CA ARG A 326 2.07 2.47 -12.77
C ARG A 326 0.60 2.60 -12.35
N LEU A 327 0.13 1.73 -11.45
CA LEU A 327 -1.26 1.72 -11.00
C LEU A 327 -1.37 2.22 -9.55
N GLY A 328 -2.15 3.26 -9.34
CA GLY A 328 -2.44 3.82 -8.02
C GLY A 328 -3.77 4.55 -7.98
N VAL A 329 -4.21 4.88 -6.77
CA VAL A 329 -5.46 5.56 -6.50
C VAL A 329 -5.25 6.63 -5.43
N ILE A 330 -5.85 7.81 -5.65
CA ILE A 330 -6.14 8.78 -4.59
C ILE A 330 -7.57 8.55 -4.11
N ALA A 331 -7.78 8.43 -2.81
CA ALA A 331 -9.10 8.27 -2.20
C ALA A 331 -9.40 9.47 -1.30
N LEU A 332 -10.58 10.06 -1.47
CA LEU A 332 -11.08 11.15 -0.63
C LEU A 332 -12.53 10.86 -0.23
N HIS A 333 -12.82 11.02 1.07
CA HIS A 333 -14.17 10.84 1.57
C HIS A 333 -15.10 11.92 0.98
N GLU A 334 -16.34 11.55 0.65
CA GLU A 334 -17.31 12.48 0.05
C GLU A 334 -17.63 13.68 0.96
N ASP A 335 -17.54 13.50 2.28
CA ASP A 335 -17.54 14.55 3.29
C ASP A 335 -16.15 14.70 3.90
N ASN A 336 -15.26 15.46 3.25
CA ASN A 336 -13.90 15.71 3.71
C ASN A 336 -13.69 17.18 4.15
N ILE A 337 -12.64 17.42 4.92
CA ILE A 337 -12.32 18.76 5.42
C ILE A 337 -11.75 19.68 4.34
N LEU A 338 -11.19 19.17 3.24
CA LEU A 338 -10.57 19.99 2.21
C LEU A 338 -11.62 20.84 1.48
N ASP A 339 -12.75 20.23 1.12
CA ASP A 339 -13.89 20.94 0.55
C ASP A 339 -14.43 22.01 1.51
N LYS A 340 -14.49 21.70 2.81
CA LYS A 340 -14.90 22.65 3.86
C LYS A 340 -13.90 23.80 3.99
N LEU A 341 -12.60 23.54 3.86
CA LEU A 341 -11.54 24.55 3.92
C LEU A 341 -11.59 25.47 2.70
N ILE A 342 -11.76 24.92 1.49
CA ILE A 342 -11.95 25.70 0.25
C ILE A 342 -13.16 26.63 0.41
N GLY A 343 -14.30 26.12 0.89
CA GLY A 343 -15.50 26.92 1.10
C GLY A 343 -15.35 28.08 2.11
N LYS A 344 -14.33 28.04 2.97
CA LYS A 344 -14.02 29.07 3.98
C LYS A 344 -12.95 30.07 3.52
N LEU A 345 -12.40 29.93 2.32
CA LEU A 345 -11.37 30.84 1.83
C LEU A 345 -11.91 32.28 1.68
N PRO A 346 -11.05 33.31 1.81
CA PRO A 346 -11.44 34.70 1.58
C PRO A 346 -12.05 34.90 0.18
N ALA A 347 -12.99 35.83 0.05
CA ALA A 347 -13.69 36.09 -1.21
C ALA A 347 -12.76 36.30 -2.42
N LYS A 348 -11.61 36.95 -2.21
CA LYS A 348 -10.58 37.13 -3.26
C LYS A 348 -10.02 35.80 -3.77
N GLU A 349 -9.74 34.85 -2.87
CA GLU A 349 -9.22 33.54 -3.23
C GLU A 349 -10.31 32.69 -3.90
N LEU A 350 -11.55 32.75 -3.39
CA LEU A 350 -12.71 32.10 -4.03
C LEU A 350 -12.93 32.59 -5.46
N THR A 351 -12.91 33.91 -5.70
CA THR A 351 -13.04 34.47 -7.06
C THR A 351 -11.90 34.03 -7.97
N ALA A 352 -10.67 33.89 -7.45
CA ALA A 352 -9.56 33.38 -8.23
C ALA A 352 -9.74 31.90 -8.60
N LEU A 353 -10.31 31.08 -7.70
CA LEU A 353 -10.66 29.69 -7.99
C LEU A 353 -11.85 29.58 -8.95
N ASP A 354 -12.84 30.47 -8.84
CA ASP A 354 -13.94 30.58 -9.80
C ASP A 354 -13.40 30.82 -11.21
N HIS A 355 -12.46 31.76 -11.36
CA HIS A 355 -11.79 32.01 -12.64
C HIS A 355 -10.95 30.81 -13.11
N ARG A 356 -10.25 30.12 -12.21
CA ARG A 356 -9.41 28.97 -12.56
C ARG A 356 -10.20 27.83 -13.20
N TYR A 357 -11.37 27.48 -12.64
CA TYR A 357 -12.14 26.31 -13.07
C TYR A 357 -13.36 26.66 -13.94
N SER A 358 -13.57 27.93 -14.30
CA SER A 358 -14.71 28.38 -15.12
C SER A 358 -14.77 27.77 -16.51
N SER A 359 -13.63 27.30 -17.04
CA SER A 359 -13.56 26.64 -18.35
C SER A 359 -14.14 25.22 -18.36
N ILE A 360 -14.29 24.58 -17.20
CA ILE A 360 -14.74 23.18 -17.09
C ILE A 360 -16.08 23.02 -16.37
N THR A 361 -16.57 24.07 -15.70
CA THR A 361 -17.88 24.04 -15.03
C THR A 361 -18.47 25.44 -14.85
N LEU A 362 -19.80 25.53 -14.93
CA LEU A 362 -20.55 26.76 -14.60
C LEU A 362 -20.67 26.99 -13.09
N GLU A 363 -20.38 25.96 -12.27
CA GLU A 363 -20.46 26.03 -10.82
C GLU A 363 -19.12 25.64 -10.16
N PRO A 364 -18.01 26.40 -10.37
CA PRO A 364 -16.69 26.09 -9.80
C PRO A 364 -16.68 25.82 -8.29
N ARG A 365 -17.57 26.49 -7.56
CA ARG A 365 -17.71 26.35 -6.10
C ARG A 365 -18.26 25.00 -5.66
N LYS A 366 -18.93 24.26 -6.54
CA LYS A 366 -19.43 22.89 -6.28
C LYS A 366 -18.44 21.80 -6.69
N LEU A 367 -17.34 22.17 -7.38
CA LEU A 367 -16.33 21.20 -7.80
C LEU A 367 -15.58 20.68 -6.56
N LYS A 368 -15.72 19.39 -6.28
CA LYS A 368 -15.08 18.72 -5.13
C LYS A 368 -13.56 18.71 -5.29
N MET A 369 -12.84 18.66 -4.18
CA MET A 369 -11.38 18.64 -4.17
C MET A 369 -10.82 17.48 -5.01
N ILE A 370 -11.44 16.29 -4.99
CA ILE A 370 -10.95 15.17 -5.79
C ILE A 370 -11.05 15.44 -7.30
N ASP A 371 -12.10 16.10 -7.77
CA ASP A 371 -12.26 16.45 -9.19
C ASP A 371 -11.33 17.63 -9.56
N ARG A 372 -10.99 18.51 -8.60
CA ARG A 372 -9.95 19.51 -8.79
C ARG A 372 -8.58 18.88 -8.96
N ILE A 373 -8.28 17.79 -8.25
CA ILE A 373 -7.02 17.04 -8.44
C ILE A 373 -6.94 16.48 -9.86
N VAL A 374 -8.06 15.97 -10.40
CA VAL A 374 -8.14 15.53 -11.81
C VAL A 374 -7.82 16.69 -12.75
N ALA A 375 -8.53 17.81 -12.61
CA ALA A 375 -8.32 19.00 -13.43
C ALA A 375 -6.88 19.53 -13.34
N ASP A 376 -6.35 19.70 -12.13
CA ASP A 376 -5.01 20.25 -11.87
C ASP A 376 -3.90 19.32 -12.38
N SER A 377 -4.15 18.01 -12.48
CA SER A 377 -3.20 17.03 -13.02
C SER A 377 -2.92 17.23 -14.53
N ARG A 378 -3.77 18.00 -15.23
CA ARG A 378 -3.65 18.34 -16.65
C ARG A 378 -3.92 19.83 -16.90
N ASP A 379 -3.48 20.68 -15.96
CA ASP A 379 -3.52 22.15 -16.07
C ASP A 379 -4.92 22.75 -16.35
N VAL A 380 -5.97 22.07 -15.87
CA VAL A 380 -7.39 22.41 -15.97
C VAL A 380 -7.95 22.37 -17.40
N ALA A 381 -7.31 23.03 -18.35
CA ALA A 381 -7.79 23.14 -19.73
C ALA A 381 -7.91 21.76 -20.43
N LEU A 382 -7.11 20.78 -20.02
CA LEU A 382 -7.11 19.42 -20.56
C LEU A 382 -7.88 18.43 -19.66
N ASN A 383 -8.80 18.91 -18.80
CA ASN A 383 -9.56 18.04 -17.90
C ASN A 383 -10.30 16.91 -18.64
N HIS A 384 -10.95 17.22 -19.77
CA HIS A 384 -11.74 16.28 -20.57
C HIS A 384 -10.91 15.20 -21.29
N THR A 385 -9.58 15.24 -21.18
CA THR A 385 -8.65 14.20 -21.66
C THR A 385 -7.69 13.76 -20.55
N ALA A 386 -8.04 14.05 -19.29
CA ALA A 386 -7.31 13.58 -18.12
C ALA A 386 -7.63 12.11 -17.83
N GLY A 387 -7.17 11.64 -16.68
CA GLY A 387 -7.38 10.26 -16.24
C GLY A 387 -6.26 9.31 -16.62
N LEU A 388 -6.18 8.22 -15.86
CA LEU A 388 -5.31 7.09 -16.15
C LEU A 388 -5.80 6.38 -17.43
N SER A 389 -4.87 5.85 -18.23
CA SER A 389 -5.25 5.17 -19.48
C SER A 389 -6.23 4.02 -19.25
N LEU A 390 -7.14 3.83 -20.20
CA LEU A 390 -8.20 2.82 -20.09
C LEU A 390 -7.65 1.39 -19.89
N PRO A 391 -6.60 0.92 -20.59
CA PRO A 391 -6.06 -0.42 -20.35
C PRO A 391 -5.44 -0.58 -18.96
N GLN A 392 -4.86 0.48 -18.39
CA GLN A 392 -4.36 0.47 -17.01
C GLN A 392 -5.51 0.32 -16.00
N GLN A 393 -6.65 0.99 -16.24
CA GLN A 393 -7.84 0.83 -15.39
C GLN A 393 -8.45 -0.58 -15.50
N VAL A 394 -8.42 -1.20 -16.68
CA VAL A 394 -8.82 -2.62 -16.84
C VAL A 394 -7.92 -3.54 -16.03
N MET A 395 -6.59 -3.38 -16.12
CA MET A 395 -5.66 -4.18 -15.33
C MET A 395 -5.84 -3.96 -13.82
N MET A 396 -6.07 -2.72 -13.38
CA MET A 396 -6.40 -2.38 -11.99
C MET A 396 -7.67 -3.09 -11.51
N THR A 397 -8.70 -3.14 -12.37
CA THR A 397 -9.96 -3.84 -12.10
C THR A 397 -9.72 -5.34 -11.96
N MET A 398 -8.93 -5.95 -12.85
CA MET A 398 -8.61 -7.38 -12.78
C MET A 398 -7.78 -7.75 -11.54
N PHE A 399 -6.80 -6.92 -11.15
CA PHE A 399 -6.08 -7.12 -9.89
C PHE A 399 -7.02 -7.07 -8.68
N SER A 400 -7.86 -6.04 -8.62
CA SER A 400 -8.85 -5.88 -7.55
C SER A 400 -9.82 -7.07 -7.47
N MET A 401 -10.37 -7.50 -8.61
CA MET A 401 -11.28 -8.65 -8.69
C MET A 401 -10.60 -9.96 -8.29
N SER A 402 -9.32 -10.15 -8.63
CA SER A 402 -8.57 -11.34 -8.23
C SER A 402 -8.54 -11.51 -6.71
N GLU A 403 -8.42 -10.41 -5.99
CA GLU A 403 -8.43 -10.41 -4.53
C GLU A 403 -9.85 -10.50 -3.95
N LEU A 404 -10.83 -9.85 -4.58
CA LEU A 404 -12.23 -9.91 -4.13
C LEU A 404 -12.84 -11.31 -4.30
N MET A 405 -12.39 -12.07 -5.29
CA MET A 405 -12.78 -13.47 -5.49
C MET A 405 -12.03 -14.44 -4.57
N ASP A 406 -10.83 -14.07 -4.09
CA ASP A 406 -10.04 -14.87 -3.16
C ASP A 406 -10.52 -14.69 -1.72
N SER A 407 -11.61 -15.41 -1.37
CA SER A 407 -12.19 -15.38 -0.03
C SER A 407 -11.27 -15.95 1.06
N GLU A 408 -10.37 -16.87 0.70
CA GLU A 408 -9.42 -17.49 1.62
C GLU A 408 -8.12 -16.69 1.78
N LYS A 409 -7.94 -15.62 0.98
CA LYS A 409 -6.75 -14.77 0.98
C LYS A 409 -5.46 -15.56 0.74
N ILE A 410 -5.54 -16.54 -0.17
CA ILE A 410 -4.42 -17.39 -0.58
C ILE A 410 -3.30 -16.53 -1.17
N TYR A 411 -3.62 -15.56 -2.03
CA TYR A 411 -2.62 -14.68 -2.64
C TYR A 411 -1.90 -13.82 -1.59
N GLN A 412 -2.67 -13.22 -0.68
CA GLN A 412 -2.11 -12.41 0.42
C GLN A 412 -1.14 -13.22 1.27
N LYS A 413 -1.58 -14.40 1.73
CA LYS A 413 -0.79 -15.32 2.55
C LYS A 413 0.50 -15.72 1.84
N ALA A 414 0.43 -16.04 0.55
CA ALA A 414 1.60 -16.41 -0.24
C ALA A 414 2.61 -15.25 -0.33
N CYS A 415 2.17 -14.03 -0.60
CA CYS A 415 3.04 -12.85 -0.63
C CYS A 415 3.71 -12.59 0.73
N MET A 416 2.94 -12.64 1.83
CA MET A 416 3.48 -12.48 3.18
C MET A 416 4.46 -13.61 3.54
N GLU A 417 4.18 -14.85 3.15
CA GLU A 417 5.05 -16.00 3.40
C GLU A 417 6.39 -15.89 2.69
N ILE A 418 6.43 -15.35 1.46
CA ILE A 418 7.69 -15.05 0.76
C ILE A 418 8.54 -14.09 1.59
N CYS A 419 7.96 -12.98 2.02
CA CYS A 419 8.67 -11.98 2.83
C CYS A 419 9.15 -12.56 4.16
N ASN A 420 8.28 -13.26 4.89
CA ASN A 420 8.61 -13.85 6.19
C ASN A 420 9.70 -14.91 6.09
N ARG A 421 9.67 -15.78 5.07
CA ARG A 421 10.72 -16.78 4.83
C ARG A 421 12.09 -16.13 4.58
N ARG A 422 12.12 -14.99 3.89
CA ARG A 422 13.36 -14.24 3.61
C ARG A 422 13.87 -13.50 4.84
N VAL A 423 12.98 -13.01 5.69
CA VAL A 423 13.34 -12.49 7.04
C VAL A 423 13.97 -13.62 7.86
N ASP A 424 13.33 -14.79 7.91
CA ASP A 424 13.85 -15.95 8.65
C ASP A 424 15.23 -16.37 8.14
N SER A 425 15.42 -16.44 6.81
CA SER A 425 16.70 -16.73 6.15
C SER A 425 17.79 -15.71 6.53
N LEU A 426 17.48 -14.41 6.54
CA LEU A 426 18.41 -13.37 7.01
C LEU A 426 18.84 -13.60 8.46
N LEU A 427 17.92 -14.01 9.34
CA LEU A 427 18.18 -14.23 10.75
C LEU A 427 18.99 -15.50 11.03
N GLU A 428 19.06 -16.45 10.10
CA GLU A 428 19.99 -17.59 10.19
C GLU A 428 21.45 -17.13 10.10
N GLY A 429 21.73 -16.19 9.19
CA GLY A 429 23.04 -15.57 9.02
C GLY A 429 23.36 -14.50 10.06
N LEU A 430 22.34 -13.80 10.56
CA LEU A 430 22.42 -12.74 11.57
C LEU A 430 21.49 -13.07 12.76
N PRO A 431 21.92 -13.93 13.70
CA PRO A 431 21.06 -14.38 14.80
C PRO A 431 20.80 -13.23 15.79
N LEU A 432 19.67 -12.56 15.61
CA LEU A 432 19.14 -11.52 16.49
C LEU A 432 17.98 -12.07 17.32
N ASP A 433 17.85 -11.59 18.57
CA ASP A 433 16.67 -11.84 19.39
C ASP A 433 15.57 -10.84 18.99
N LEU A 434 14.64 -11.31 18.14
CA LEU A 434 13.48 -10.53 17.71
C LEU A 434 12.22 -11.04 18.39
N GLN A 435 11.46 -10.12 18.97
CA GLN A 435 10.14 -10.41 19.50
C GLN A 435 9.11 -10.34 18.37
N PRO A 436 8.14 -11.27 18.31
CA PRO A 436 7.04 -11.18 17.34
C PRO A 436 6.34 -9.82 17.43
N ASN A 437 6.06 -9.23 16.27
CA ASN A 437 5.33 -7.98 16.16
C ASN A 437 4.27 -8.09 15.07
N PRO A 438 2.97 -8.08 15.40
CA PRO A 438 1.91 -8.19 14.40
C PRO A 438 1.84 -6.99 13.44
N SER A 439 2.41 -5.85 13.82
CA SER A 439 2.48 -4.65 12.97
C SER A 439 3.62 -4.69 11.94
N PHE A 440 4.50 -5.70 11.98
CA PHE A 440 5.61 -5.80 11.05
C PHE A 440 5.14 -6.36 9.70
N ALA A 441 5.20 -5.54 8.66
CA ALA A 441 4.80 -5.89 7.30
C ALA A 441 5.82 -6.81 6.58
N GLY A 442 7.06 -6.92 7.08
CA GLY A 442 8.05 -7.82 6.50
C GLY A 442 8.56 -7.46 5.09
N TYR A 443 8.13 -6.33 4.50
CA TYR A 443 8.57 -5.94 3.16
C TYR A 443 10.01 -5.41 3.17
N TYR A 444 10.37 -4.64 4.20
CA TYR A 444 11.73 -4.18 4.48
C TYR A 444 12.17 -4.59 5.88
N GLY A 445 13.47 -4.52 6.15
CA GLY A 445 14.05 -4.61 7.48
C GLY A 445 15.12 -3.56 7.68
N THR A 446 15.09 -2.88 8.83
CA THR A 446 16.14 -1.98 9.27
C THR A 446 17.00 -2.69 10.30
N ILE A 447 18.30 -2.79 10.02
CA ILE A 447 19.30 -3.38 10.92
C ILE A 447 20.12 -2.23 11.50
N ASP A 448 19.85 -1.88 12.75
CA ASP A 448 20.51 -0.79 13.47
C ASP A 448 21.71 -1.30 14.28
N PHE A 449 22.91 -0.97 13.80
CA PHE A 449 24.16 -1.34 14.47
C PHE A 449 24.39 -0.52 15.73
N GLU A 450 23.99 0.76 15.75
CA GLU A 450 24.14 1.61 16.94
C GLU A 450 23.35 1.03 18.11
N PHE A 451 22.07 0.70 17.87
CA PHE A 451 21.22 0.10 18.89
C PHE A 451 21.75 -1.25 19.35
N TRP A 452 22.21 -2.09 18.42
CA TRP A 452 22.77 -3.40 18.76
C TRP A 452 24.05 -3.28 19.61
N LEU A 453 24.99 -2.42 19.19
CA LEU A 453 26.25 -2.20 19.90
C LEU A 453 26.00 -1.61 21.28
N ARG A 454 25.09 -0.65 21.41
CA ARG A 454 24.68 -0.11 22.72
C ARG A 454 24.19 -1.21 23.66
N ARG A 455 23.34 -2.10 23.16
CA ARG A 455 22.69 -3.15 23.96
C ARG A 455 23.64 -4.28 24.36
N TYR A 456 24.55 -4.69 23.48
CA TYR A 456 25.33 -5.91 23.65
C TYR A 456 26.83 -5.68 23.86
N VAL A 457 27.35 -4.49 23.55
CA VAL A 457 28.77 -4.15 23.70
C VAL A 457 28.97 -3.05 24.75
N GLY A 458 28.22 -1.94 24.63
CA GLY A 458 28.23 -0.83 25.58
C GLY A 458 28.47 0.54 24.94
N GLU A 459 28.25 1.60 25.72
CA GLU A 459 28.32 3.00 25.23
C GLU A 459 29.72 3.43 24.77
N ASP A 460 30.80 2.89 25.36
CA ASP A 460 32.17 3.18 24.92
C ASP A 460 32.39 2.82 23.43
N MET A 461 31.82 1.69 22.98
CA MET A 461 31.88 1.27 21.59
C MET A 461 31.03 2.16 20.69
N VAL A 462 29.87 2.62 21.18
CA VAL A 462 29.01 3.54 20.43
C VAL A 462 29.72 4.88 20.24
N ALA A 463 30.34 5.43 21.29
CA ALA A 463 31.12 6.66 21.21
C ALA A 463 32.26 6.52 20.20
N TRP A 464 33.01 5.41 20.28
CA TRP A 464 34.07 5.11 19.33
C TRP A 464 33.55 4.99 17.88
N LEU A 465 32.43 4.30 17.66
CA LEU A 465 31.81 4.14 16.34
C LEU A 465 31.50 5.51 15.74
N LYS A 466 30.89 6.42 16.52
CA LYS A 466 30.51 7.76 16.06
C LYS A 466 31.72 8.63 15.72
N GLU A 467 32.83 8.46 16.43
CA GLU A 467 34.06 9.20 16.19
C GLU A 467 34.89 8.64 15.03
N ASN A 468 34.85 7.32 14.79
CA ASN A 468 35.81 6.62 13.92
C ASN A 468 35.21 6.00 12.66
N VAL A 469 33.88 5.86 12.57
CA VAL A 469 33.19 5.18 11.47
C VAL A 469 32.11 6.09 10.90
N HIS A 470 32.29 6.48 9.63
CA HIS A 470 31.28 7.23 8.91
C HIS A 470 30.01 6.39 8.69
N PRO A 471 28.79 6.93 8.79
CA PRO A 471 27.54 6.17 8.62
C PRO A 471 27.46 5.36 7.31
N LEU A 472 27.98 5.92 6.22
CA LEU A 472 28.02 5.26 4.91
C LEU A 472 29.03 4.11 4.83
N ASP A 473 30.03 4.02 5.73
CA ASP A 473 31.05 2.96 5.67
C ASP A 473 30.40 1.56 5.68
N LEU A 474 29.30 1.39 6.41
CA LEU A 474 28.51 0.16 6.44
C LEU A 474 28.13 -0.38 5.05
N VAL A 475 27.53 0.48 4.22
CA VAL A 475 27.04 0.07 2.90
C VAL A 475 28.17 -0.05 1.88
N TYR A 476 29.25 0.72 2.05
CA TYR A 476 30.46 0.59 1.23
C TYR A 476 31.20 -0.71 1.53
N ARG A 477 31.38 -1.07 2.81
CA ARG A 477 31.98 -2.36 3.22
C ARG A 477 31.20 -3.54 2.68
N LEU A 478 29.87 -3.51 2.77
CA LEU A 478 29.03 -4.55 2.18
C LEU A 478 29.21 -4.64 0.65
N ALA A 479 29.30 -3.52 -0.05
CA ALA A 479 29.50 -3.50 -1.50
C ALA A 479 30.91 -3.98 -1.90
N GLU A 480 31.95 -3.49 -1.22
CA GLU A 480 33.35 -3.77 -1.53
C GLU A 480 33.77 -5.18 -1.11
N ASP A 481 33.45 -5.58 0.12
CA ASP A 481 33.97 -6.81 0.72
C ASP A 481 33.06 -8.01 0.42
N HIS A 482 31.77 -7.78 0.16
CA HIS A 482 30.77 -8.84 0.00
C HIS A 482 29.96 -8.78 -1.31
N SER A 483 30.17 -7.79 -2.17
CA SER A 483 29.35 -7.59 -3.38
C SER A 483 27.84 -7.43 -3.10
N ILE A 484 27.49 -6.89 -1.92
CA ILE A 484 26.11 -6.68 -1.48
C ILE A 484 25.77 -5.19 -1.46
N VAL A 485 24.70 -4.80 -2.15
CA VAL A 485 24.16 -3.44 -2.14
C VAL A 485 22.93 -3.38 -1.25
N LEU A 486 23.08 -2.74 -0.08
CA LEU A 486 22.00 -2.29 0.80
C LEU A 486 21.90 -0.76 0.76
N LEU A 487 20.86 -0.20 1.38
CA LEU A 487 20.73 1.25 1.56
C LEU A 487 21.03 1.63 3.01
N ASN A 488 21.69 2.77 3.21
CA ASN A 488 21.89 3.33 4.54
C ASN A 488 20.56 3.89 5.08
N GLY A 489 20.26 3.67 6.35
CA GLY A 489 19.01 4.15 6.96
C GLY A 489 18.99 5.65 7.25
N GLY A 490 20.14 6.29 7.45
CA GLY A 490 20.27 7.72 7.75
C GLY A 490 19.57 8.61 6.74
N GLY A 491 19.71 8.32 5.44
CA GLY A 491 19.03 9.11 4.41
C GLY A 491 17.52 8.90 4.31
N PHE A 492 16.92 8.08 5.17
CA PHE A 492 15.47 7.93 5.33
C PHE A 492 14.97 8.54 6.66
N GLU A 493 15.79 9.36 7.33
CA GLU A 493 15.57 9.77 8.73
C GLU A 493 15.49 8.57 9.70
N ALA A 494 16.05 7.41 9.31
CA ALA A 494 16.26 6.28 10.21
C ALA A 494 17.63 6.41 10.91
N PRO A 495 17.98 5.53 11.86
CA PRO A 495 19.28 5.60 12.55
C PRO A 495 20.46 5.61 11.57
N ASN A 496 21.45 6.49 11.81
CA ASN A 496 22.56 6.72 10.88
C ASN A 496 23.41 5.48 10.62
N TRP A 497 23.80 4.75 11.67
CA TRP A 497 24.54 3.49 11.55
C TRP A 497 23.59 2.31 11.41
N SER A 498 22.71 2.37 10.41
CA SER A 498 21.80 1.29 10.07
C SER A 498 21.79 1.00 8.57
N VAL A 499 21.40 -0.23 8.24
CA VAL A 499 21.15 -0.65 6.85
C VAL A 499 19.72 -1.10 6.67
N ARG A 500 19.18 -0.80 5.49
CA ARG A 500 17.85 -1.21 5.05
C ARG A 500 17.99 -2.34 4.03
N VAL A 501 17.28 -3.43 4.30
CA VAL A 501 17.17 -4.61 3.42
C VAL A 501 15.75 -4.68 2.85
N SER A 502 15.61 -4.98 1.56
CA SER A 502 14.35 -5.38 0.96
C SER A 502 14.22 -6.90 0.95
N PHE A 503 13.10 -7.42 1.46
CA PHE A 503 12.74 -8.84 1.39
C PHE A 503 11.92 -9.17 0.15
N ALA A 504 11.73 -8.19 -0.75
CA ALA A 504 10.83 -8.36 -1.87
C ALA A 504 11.50 -8.84 -3.16
N ASN A 505 12.82 -8.68 -3.30
CA ASN A 505 13.42 -8.50 -4.63
C ASN A 505 14.53 -9.49 -5.01
N LEU A 506 14.99 -10.33 -4.10
CA LEU A 506 16.02 -11.34 -4.36
C LEU A 506 15.46 -12.76 -4.18
N ALA A 507 16.20 -13.77 -4.64
CA ALA A 507 15.86 -15.17 -4.41
C ALA A 507 15.90 -15.52 -2.91
N ASP A 508 15.21 -16.58 -2.49
CA ASP A 508 15.00 -16.87 -1.06
C ASP A 508 16.28 -17.30 -0.34
N ASP A 509 17.16 -17.99 -1.05
CA ASP A 509 18.39 -18.62 -0.56
C ASP A 509 19.52 -17.62 -0.26
N VAL A 510 19.48 -16.41 -0.82
CA VAL A 510 20.57 -15.44 -0.69
C VAL A 510 20.51 -14.59 0.59
N TYR A 511 19.40 -14.64 1.34
CA TYR A 511 19.23 -13.77 2.51
C TYR A 511 20.11 -14.17 3.70
N ASP A 512 20.40 -15.46 3.88
CA ASP A 512 21.40 -15.95 4.86
C ASP A 512 22.81 -15.40 4.57
N ASP A 513 23.21 -15.31 3.30
CA ASP A 513 24.47 -14.66 2.90
C ASP A 513 24.50 -13.17 3.26
N ILE A 514 23.39 -12.46 3.05
CA ILE A 514 23.26 -11.06 3.47
C ILE A 514 23.41 -10.96 5.00
N GLY A 515 22.77 -11.85 5.75
CA GLY A 515 22.86 -11.89 7.21
C GLY A 515 24.30 -12.11 7.69
N ARG A 516 25.00 -13.09 7.10
CA ARG A 516 26.41 -13.37 7.39
C ARG A 516 27.32 -12.18 7.10
N ALA A 517 27.12 -11.50 5.96
CA ALA A 517 27.91 -10.34 5.56
C ALA A 517 27.69 -9.15 6.50
N VAL A 518 26.43 -8.84 6.82
CA VAL A 518 26.07 -7.80 7.79
C VAL A 518 26.72 -8.09 9.16
N ARG A 519 26.67 -9.34 9.61
CA ARG A 519 27.33 -9.78 10.85
C ARG A 519 28.85 -9.60 10.78
N ALA A 520 29.48 -9.96 9.66
CA ALA A 520 30.93 -9.84 9.46
C ALA A 520 31.38 -8.39 9.52
N VAL A 521 30.69 -7.48 8.81
CA VAL A 521 30.97 -6.03 8.85
C VAL A 521 30.81 -5.49 10.27
N GLY A 522 29.70 -5.83 10.96
CA GLY A 522 29.47 -5.41 12.34
C GLY A 522 30.55 -5.91 13.31
N ARG A 523 30.99 -7.17 13.18
CA ARG A 523 32.07 -7.74 13.98
C ARG A 523 33.41 -7.05 13.71
N GLY A 524 33.69 -6.70 12.45
CA GLY A 524 34.89 -5.97 12.07
C GLY A 524 35.03 -4.62 12.79
N TYR A 525 33.93 -3.94 13.11
CA TYR A 525 33.99 -2.72 13.93
C TYR A 525 34.32 -3.00 15.39
N VAL A 526 33.76 -4.07 15.96
CA VAL A 526 34.11 -4.49 17.33
C VAL A 526 35.59 -4.86 17.41
N ASP A 527 36.10 -5.64 16.46
CA ASP A 527 37.52 -6.05 16.45
C ASP A 527 38.46 -4.82 16.34
N ARG A 528 38.09 -3.81 15.52
CA ARG A 528 38.83 -2.54 15.42
C ARG A 528 38.81 -1.76 16.74
N PHE A 529 37.67 -1.70 17.42
CA PHE A 529 37.54 -1.07 18.73
C PHE A 529 38.41 -1.76 19.78
N GLU A 530 38.36 -3.10 19.86
CA GLU A 530 39.18 -3.88 20.80
C GLU A 530 40.68 -3.66 20.55
N ALA A 531 41.10 -3.66 19.28
CA ALA A 531 42.49 -3.44 18.90
C ALA A 531 43.01 -2.03 19.25
N GLN A 532 42.17 -1.00 19.11
CA GLN A 532 42.57 0.39 19.37
C GLN A 532 42.50 0.76 20.85
N THR A 533 41.54 0.22 21.59
CA THR A 533 41.29 0.59 22.99
C THR A 533 41.92 -0.37 24.00
N GLN A 534 42.41 -1.53 23.54
CA GLN A 534 42.86 -2.66 24.38
C GLN A 534 41.80 -3.16 25.38
N LYS A 535 40.53 -2.77 25.20
CA LYS A 535 39.39 -3.28 25.96
C LYS A 535 38.87 -4.52 25.25
N THR A 536 38.72 -5.62 25.98
CA THR A 536 38.04 -6.82 25.47
C THR A 536 36.55 -6.71 25.73
N VAL A 537 35.74 -6.89 24.69
CA VAL A 537 34.30 -6.95 24.80
C VAL A 537 33.93 -8.38 25.18
N PRO A 538 33.30 -8.61 26.35
CA PRO A 538 32.84 -9.94 26.70
C PRO A 538 31.82 -10.41 25.65
N LEU A 539 32.01 -11.63 25.14
CA LEU A 539 31.03 -12.29 24.27
C LEU A 539 29.71 -12.42 25.05
N VAL A 540 28.78 -11.49 24.85
CA VAL A 540 27.40 -11.68 25.31
C VAL A 540 26.84 -12.82 24.47
N LYS A 541 26.82 -14.03 25.06
CA LYS A 541 26.21 -15.19 24.43
C LYS A 541 24.75 -14.82 24.13
N PRO A 542 24.27 -14.99 22.89
CA PRO A 542 22.84 -14.90 22.63
C PRO A 542 22.13 -15.80 23.62
N ALA A 543 21.03 -15.32 24.22
CA ALA A 543 20.16 -16.18 25.01
C ALA A 543 19.87 -17.44 24.17
N ALA A 544 20.07 -18.62 24.77
CA ALA A 544 19.82 -19.90 24.09
C ALA A 544 18.45 -19.82 23.42
N LYS A 545 18.40 -20.16 22.11
CA LYS A 545 17.19 -20.09 21.27
C LYS A 545 15.97 -20.44 22.12
N SER A 546 15.19 -19.44 22.50
CA SER A 546 13.83 -19.68 22.95
C SER A 546 13.18 -20.50 21.85
N ALA A 547 12.57 -21.63 22.22
CA ALA A 547 11.86 -22.50 21.30
C ALA A 547 10.57 -21.80 20.79
N ALA A 548 10.72 -20.65 20.14
CA ALA A 548 9.68 -19.93 19.43
C ALA A 548 9.46 -20.50 18.01
N LYS A 549 10.10 -21.64 17.67
CA LYS A 549 9.66 -22.55 16.60
C LYS A 549 8.36 -23.27 17.01
N SER A 550 7.31 -22.52 17.32
CA SER A 550 5.93 -23.05 17.35
C SER A 550 4.85 -21.98 17.45
N ALA A 551 5.14 -20.73 17.83
CA ALA A 551 4.09 -19.74 18.13
C ALA A 551 3.25 -19.34 16.90
N VAL A 552 3.86 -19.17 15.71
CA VAL A 552 3.13 -18.86 14.46
C VAL A 552 2.28 -20.05 14.00
N LYS A 553 2.74 -21.29 14.23
CA LYS A 553 1.97 -22.52 13.94
C LYS A 553 0.89 -22.82 15.01
N ALA A 554 1.10 -22.38 16.26
CA ALA A 554 0.21 -22.64 17.38
C ALA A 554 -0.92 -21.62 17.48
N ALA A 555 -0.66 -20.34 17.21
CA ALA A 555 -1.70 -19.31 17.13
C ALA A 555 -2.70 -19.63 16.01
N ALA A 556 -2.20 -19.93 14.80
CA ALA A 556 -3.02 -20.33 13.65
C ALA A 556 -3.83 -21.63 13.87
N LYS A 557 -3.28 -22.61 14.61
CA LYS A 557 -4.02 -23.84 14.98
C LYS A 557 -5.03 -23.62 16.11
N SER A 558 -4.77 -22.69 17.02
CA SER A 558 -5.65 -22.40 18.15
C SER A 558 -6.87 -21.59 17.72
N GLU A 559 -6.70 -20.62 16.82
CA GLU A 559 -7.79 -19.85 16.21
C GLU A 559 -8.65 -20.75 15.33
N ALA A 560 -8.06 -21.58 14.45
CA ALA A 560 -8.80 -22.54 13.62
C ALA A 560 -9.60 -23.58 14.45
N LYS A 561 -9.12 -23.96 15.64
CA LYS A 561 -9.86 -24.84 16.57
C LYS A 561 -10.96 -24.11 17.35
N ALA A 562 -10.83 -22.81 17.57
CA ALA A 562 -11.83 -22.00 18.25
C ALA A 562 -13.03 -21.71 17.33
N THR A 563 -12.77 -21.36 16.04
CA THR A 563 -13.82 -21.21 15.02
C THR A 563 -14.52 -22.54 14.69
N ALA A 564 -13.77 -23.65 14.56
CA ALA A 564 -14.40 -24.96 14.34
C ALA A 564 -15.24 -25.45 15.54
N LYS A 565 -14.90 -25.06 16.78
CA LYS A 565 -15.70 -25.41 17.97
C LYS A 565 -16.92 -24.50 18.17
N SER A 566 -16.91 -23.27 17.65
CA SER A 566 -18.11 -22.42 17.66
C SER A 566 -19.11 -22.83 16.58
N GLU A 567 -18.64 -23.33 15.42
CA GLU A 567 -19.52 -23.79 14.34
C GLU A 567 -20.21 -25.12 14.67
N VAL A 568 -19.49 -26.07 15.30
CA VAL A 568 -20.04 -27.41 15.62
C VAL A 568 -21.02 -27.40 16.82
N LYS A 569 -21.15 -26.30 17.57
CA LYS A 569 -22.14 -26.18 18.67
C LYS A 569 -23.50 -25.58 18.24
N SER A 570 -23.69 -25.22 16.97
CA SER A 570 -24.93 -24.59 16.51
C SER A 570 -25.90 -25.51 15.76
N GLU A 571 -25.52 -26.75 15.44
CA GLU A 571 -26.41 -27.70 14.77
C GLU A 571 -26.58 -28.99 15.57
N ALA A 572 -27.64 -29.03 16.39
CA ALA A 572 -28.52 -30.20 16.59
C ALA A 572 -29.37 -30.03 17.86
N LYS A 573 -30.65 -29.69 17.70
CA LYS A 573 -31.72 -30.25 18.53
C LYS A 573 -33.05 -30.24 17.77
N PRO A 574 -33.73 -31.39 17.61
CA PRO A 574 -34.99 -31.49 16.91
C PRO A 574 -36.15 -30.99 17.77
N ALA A 575 -37.07 -30.25 17.15
CA ALA A 575 -38.27 -29.73 17.78
C ALA A 575 -39.21 -30.88 18.21
N ALA A 576 -39.36 -31.07 19.52
CA ALA A 576 -40.35 -31.92 20.12
C ALA A 576 -41.67 -31.14 20.31
N LYS A 577 -42.76 -31.75 19.82
CA LYS A 577 -44.16 -31.35 20.04
C LYS A 577 -44.56 -31.51 21.51
N ALA A 578 -45.30 -30.54 22.04
CA ALA A 578 -46.25 -30.68 23.16
C ALA A 578 -47.34 -29.62 22.96
N GLU A 579 -48.50 -29.99 22.42
CA GLU A 579 -49.74 -30.31 23.15
C GLU A 579 -50.50 -29.08 23.66
N ALA A 580 -51.57 -28.73 22.92
CA ALA A 580 -52.71 -27.98 23.44
C ALA A 580 -53.96 -28.90 23.37
N LYS A 581 -54.63 -29.04 24.51
CA LYS A 581 -55.81 -29.89 24.75
C LYS A 581 -57.10 -29.36 24.08
N PRO A 582 -58.14 -30.21 23.94
CA PRO A 582 -59.19 -30.07 22.92
C PRO A 582 -60.38 -29.24 23.40
N ALA A 583 -61.00 -28.50 22.48
CA ALA A 583 -62.30 -27.87 22.65
C ALA A 583 -63.39 -28.65 21.91
N ALA A 584 -64.56 -28.69 22.54
CA ALA A 584 -65.67 -29.59 22.29
C ALA A 584 -66.40 -29.41 20.94
N LYS A 585 -66.94 -30.53 20.45
CA LYS A 585 -67.93 -30.64 19.39
C LYS A 585 -69.19 -29.85 19.73
N LEU A 586 -69.74 -29.13 18.76
CA LEU A 586 -71.13 -28.69 18.75
C LEU A 586 -71.74 -28.93 17.36
N GLU A 587 -72.92 -29.51 17.41
CA GLU A 587 -73.67 -30.15 16.34
C GLU A 587 -74.19 -29.18 15.27
N VAL A 588 -74.23 -29.69 14.04
CA VAL A 588 -75.02 -29.13 12.94
C VAL A 588 -76.49 -29.49 13.15
N LYS A 589 -77.34 -28.49 13.39
CA LYS A 589 -78.79 -28.57 13.14
C LYS A 589 -79.18 -27.63 12.01
N ARG A 590 -79.71 -28.24 10.93
CA ARG A 590 -80.56 -27.59 9.92
C ARG A 590 -81.94 -27.32 10.54
N ASP A 591 -82.49 -26.11 10.39
CA ASP A 591 -83.72 -25.92 9.60
C ASP A 591 -84.17 -24.44 9.45
N LYS A 592 -84.50 -24.10 8.19
CA LYS A 592 -85.63 -23.30 7.67
C LYS A 592 -86.08 -21.92 8.24
N LYS A 593 -86.17 -21.02 7.24
CA LYS A 593 -87.29 -20.09 6.88
C LYS A 593 -87.43 -18.72 7.59
N GLY A 594 -87.49 -17.68 6.74
CA GLY A 594 -88.27 -16.45 6.95
C GLY A 594 -87.56 -15.17 6.47
N LYS A 595 -87.63 -14.80 5.18
CA LYS A 595 -88.57 -13.83 4.54
C LYS A 595 -88.48 -12.35 4.98
N LYS A 596 -88.28 -11.49 3.96
CA LYS A 596 -88.61 -10.04 3.84
C LYS A 596 -87.70 -9.09 4.64
N LYS A 597 -87.22 -7.97 4.09
CA LYS A 597 -87.66 -7.09 2.99
C LYS A 597 -86.46 -6.64 2.16
#